data_AF-A0A4Y6RBF3-F1
#
_entry.id   AF-A0A4Y6RBF3-F1
#
_cell.length_a   1.000
_cell.length_b   1.000
_cell.length_c   1.000
_cell.angle_alpha   90.00
_cell.angle_beta   90.00
_cell.angle_gamma   90.00
#
_symmetry.space_group_name_H-M   'P 1'
#
loop_
_entity.id
_entity.type
_entity.pdbx_description
1 polymer ?
#
loop_
_entity_poly.entity_id
_entity_poly.type
_entity_poly.pdbx_seq_one_letter_code
_entity_poly.pdbx_strand_id
1 'polypeptide(L)'
;MSKPFRFLFLAVFCLSLAYGYSVSYHVNGSGPDGDELKILLNLYSLNIGLFLLASYLGYQLNASHSVEMYQRRRLATFKFLAKWGVIYAIYSFIVQTIINKVMDDGDAGFFVMKAFGLYFFGFFLFLVFSIPWLFRRLSPRS
;
A
#
# COMPACT_ATOMS: atom_id res chain seq x y z
N MET A 1 -12.52 -15.01 3.90
CA MET A 1 -13.32 -13.91 3.31
C MET A 1 -14.54 -14.51 2.64
N SER A 2 -15.75 -14.16 3.09
CA SER A 2 -16.98 -14.69 2.50
C SER A 2 -17.18 -14.13 1.07
N LYS A 3 -17.70 -14.96 0.15
CA LYS A 3 -18.04 -14.59 -1.23
C LYS A 3 -18.84 -13.26 -1.35
N PRO A 4 -19.85 -12.98 -0.52
CA PRO A 4 -20.59 -11.72 -0.61
C PRO A 4 -19.74 -10.48 -0.30
N PHE A 5 -18.79 -10.59 0.62
CA PHE A 5 -17.94 -9.46 1.01
C PHE A 5 -16.97 -9.07 -0.12
N ARG A 6 -16.49 -10.05 -0.91
CA ARG A 6 -15.70 -9.79 -2.12
C ARG A 6 -16.51 -9.07 -3.19
N PHE A 7 -17.78 -9.42 -3.35
CA PHE A 7 -18.67 -8.82 -4.35
C PHE A 7 -19.03 -7.39 -3.98
N LEU A 8 -19.33 -7.15 -2.70
CA LEU A 8 -19.60 -5.81 -2.18
C LEU A 8 -18.35 -4.92 -2.30
N PHE A 9 -17.17 -5.48 -2.06
CA PHE A 9 -15.91 -4.78 -2.26
C PHE A 9 -15.65 -4.44 -3.73
N LEU A 10 -15.87 -5.38 -4.66
CA LEU A 10 -15.74 -5.13 -6.09
C LEU A 10 -16.76 -4.08 -6.57
N ALA A 11 -17.99 -4.13 -6.07
CA ALA A 11 -19.05 -3.18 -6.41
C ALA A 11 -18.73 -1.77 -5.90
N VAL A 12 -18.33 -1.63 -4.64
CA VAL A 12 -17.88 -0.34 -4.09
C VAL A 12 -16.66 0.15 -4.85
N PHE A 13 -15.70 -0.71 -5.18
CA PHE A 13 -14.52 -0.36 -5.99
C PHE A 13 -14.90 0.17 -7.37
N CYS A 14 -15.76 -0.54 -8.12
CA CYS A 14 -16.24 -0.11 -9.42
C CYS A 14 -17.06 1.19 -9.36
N LEU A 15 -17.92 1.34 -8.34
CA LEU A 15 -18.69 2.57 -8.11
C LEU A 15 -17.79 3.76 -7.76
N SER A 16 -16.73 3.52 -6.99
CA SER A 16 -15.75 4.54 -6.62
C SER A 16 -14.96 5.01 -7.85
N LEU A 17 -14.58 4.09 -8.74
CA LEU A 17 -13.91 4.39 -10.02
C LEU A 17 -14.85 5.16 -10.96
N ALA A 18 -16.09 4.71 -11.09
CA ALA A 18 -17.10 5.38 -11.90
C ALA A 18 -17.39 6.79 -11.38
N TYR A 19 -17.45 6.97 -10.05
CA TYR A 19 -17.68 8.28 -9.44
C TYR A 19 -16.49 9.23 -9.65
N GLY A 20 -15.25 8.79 -9.40
CA GLY A 20 -14.06 9.62 -9.64
C GLY A 20 -13.89 10.03 -11.10
N TYR A 21 -14.17 9.10 -12.02
CA TYR A 21 -14.18 9.37 -13.46
C TYR A 21 -15.32 10.32 -13.86
N SER A 22 -16.53 10.10 -13.33
CA SER A 22 -17.72 10.93 -13.57
C SER A 22 -17.53 12.37 -13.10
N VAL A 23 -16.95 12.57 -11.92
CA VAL A 23 -16.72 13.91 -11.35
C VAL A 23 -15.70 14.67 -12.19
N SER A 24 -14.59 14.04 -12.57
CA SER A 24 -13.60 14.69 -13.44
C SER A 24 -14.16 15.03 -14.82
N TYR A 25 -14.95 14.12 -15.41
CA TYR A 25 -15.59 14.34 -16.72
C TYR A 25 -16.63 15.47 -16.69
N HIS A 26 -17.45 15.58 -15.63
CA HIS A 26 -18.49 16.60 -15.52
C HIS A 26 -17.96 17.99 -15.12
N VAL A 27 -16.79 18.07 -14.47
CA VAL A 27 -16.22 19.34 -14.01
C VAL A 27 -15.31 19.98 -15.06
N ASN A 28 -14.50 19.20 -15.80
CA ASN A 28 -13.49 19.75 -16.70
C ASN A 28 -13.75 19.55 -18.21
N GLY A 29 -14.68 18.67 -18.62
CA GLY A 29 -15.05 18.45 -20.03
C GLY A 29 -14.00 17.75 -20.91
N SER A 30 -12.72 17.86 -20.57
CA SER A 30 -11.62 16.97 -20.94
C SER A 30 -11.36 16.02 -19.77
N GLY A 31 -10.99 14.76 -20.04
CA GLY A 31 -10.70 13.76 -18.99
C GLY A 31 -9.67 14.23 -17.95
N PRO A 32 -9.48 13.45 -16.86
CA PRO A 32 -8.68 13.87 -15.73
C PRO A 32 -7.24 14.18 -16.12
N ASP A 33 -6.78 15.36 -15.73
CA ASP A 33 -5.39 15.78 -15.89
C ASP A 33 -4.45 14.87 -15.09
N GLY A 34 -3.16 14.85 -15.43
CA GLY A 34 -2.15 13.99 -14.80
C GLY A 34 -2.12 14.15 -13.27
N ASP A 35 -2.27 15.37 -12.77
CA ASP A 35 -2.29 15.66 -11.33
C ASP A 35 -3.60 15.24 -10.65
N GLU A 36 -4.74 15.38 -11.34
CA GLU A 36 -6.03 14.88 -10.83
C GLU A 36 -6.02 13.36 -10.73
N LEU A 37 -5.43 12.67 -11.70
CA LEU A 37 -5.22 11.22 -11.66
C LEU A 37 -4.36 10.81 -10.47
N LYS A 38 -3.27 11.53 -10.19
CA LYS A 38 -2.41 11.25 -9.02
C LYS A 38 -3.18 11.39 -7.71
N ILE A 39 -3.97 12.46 -7.56
CA ILE A 39 -4.79 12.71 -6.37
C ILE A 39 -5.84 11.61 -6.20
N LEU A 40 -6.56 11.26 -7.27
CA LEU A 40 -7.54 10.19 -7.27
C LEU A 40 -6.90 8.86 -6.86
N LEU A 41 -5.78 8.47 -7.48
CA LEU A 41 -5.05 7.24 -7.14
C LEU A 41 -4.56 7.22 -5.68
N ASN A 42 -4.19 8.37 -5.13
CA ASN A 42 -3.81 8.49 -3.72
C ASN A 42 -5.02 8.33 -2.80
N LEU A 43 -6.14 8.99 -3.08
CA LEU A 43 -7.38 8.84 -2.33
C LEU A 43 -7.90 7.39 -2.37
N TYR A 44 -7.82 6.72 -3.52
CA TYR A 44 -8.18 5.30 -3.61
C TYR A 44 -7.27 4.42 -2.78
N SER A 45 -5.96 4.62 -2.87
CA SER A 45 -4.99 3.84 -2.09
C SER A 45 -5.20 4.02 -0.59
N LEU A 46 -5.50 5.26 -0.16
CA LEU A 46 -5.82 5.58 1.23
C LEU A 46 -7.10 4.87 1.69
N ASN A 47 -8.17 4.91 0.90
CA ASN A 47 -9.44 4.25 1.23
C ASN A 47 -9.28 2.73 1.37
N ILE A 48 -8.58 2.10 0.44
CA ILE A 48 -8.29 0.65 0.50
C ILE A 48 -7.45 0.34 1.74
N GLY A 49 -6.41 1.14 2.02
CA GLY A 49 -5.56 0.98 3.20
C GLY A 49 -6.32 1.09 4.52
N LEU A 50 -7.15 2.13 4.66
CA LEU A 50 -7.99 2.34 5.85
C LEU A 50 -9.01 1.21 6.04
N PHE A 51 -9.62 0.72 4.96
CA PHE A 51 -10.56 -0.39 5.02
C PHE A 51 -9.90 -1.70 5.45
N LEU A 52 -8.72 -2.02 4.90
CA LEU A 52 -7.95 -3.21 5.30
C LEU A 52 -7.52 -3.10 6.77
N LEU A 53 -7.09 -1.92 7.21
CA LEU A 53 -6.75 -1.66 8.60
C LEU A 53 -7.95 -1.86 9.52
N ALA A 54 -9.12 -1.29 9.18
CA ALA A 54 -10.35 -1.45 9.95
C ALA A 54 -10.78 -2.93 10.03
N SER A 55 -10.70 -3.66 8.90
CA SER A 55 -10.99 -5.10 8.85
C SER A 55 -10.05 -5.90 9.75
N TYR A 56 -8.76 -5.58 9.72
CA TYR A 56 -7.76 -6.23 10.56
C TYR A 56 -7.95 -5.93 12.05
N LEU A 57 -8.28 -4.68 12.41
CA LEU A 57 -8.60 -4.30 13.78
C LEU A 57 -9.89 -4.98 14.27
N GLY A 58 -10.91 -5.11 13.41
CA GLY A 58 -12.12 -5.88 13.72
C GLY A 58 -11.83 -7.36 13.97
N TYR A 59 -10.95 -7.97 13.17
CA TYR A 59 -10.47 -9.33 13.44
C TYR A 59 -9.73 -9.43 14.78
N GLN A 60 -8.83 -8.48 15.08
CA GLN A 60 -8.12 -8.46 16.36
C GLN A 60 -9.07 -8.29 17.55
N LEU A 61 -10.12 -7.50 17.41
CA LEU A 61 -11.16 -7.33 18.44
C LEU A 61 -11.85 -8.66 18.72
N ASN A 62 -12.32 -9.36 17.69
CA ASN A 62 -12.97 -10.68 17.84
C ASN A 62 -12.02 -11.76 18.39
N ALA A 63 -10.73 -11.67 18.07
CA ALA A 63 -9.71 -12.61 18.53
C ALA A 63 -9.15 -12.28 19.94
N SER A 64 -9.61 -11.21 20.59
CA SER A 64 -9.12 -10.79 21.90
C SER A 64 -10.17 -11.07 22.97
N HIS A 65 -9.78 -11.80 24.01
CA HIS A 65 -10.69 -12.18 25.10
C HIS A 65 -10.81 -11.11 26.19
N SER A 66 -10.00 -10.05 26.15
CA SER A 66 -10.07 -8.92 27.07
C SER A 66 -9.76 -7.59 26.37
N VAL A 67 -10.28 -6.50 26.94
CA VAL A 67 -10.07 -5.14 26.43
C VAL A 67 -8.59 -4.75 26.47
N GLU A 68 -7.87 -5.12 27.53
CA GLU A 68 -6.44 -4.84 27.67
C GLU A 68 -5.60 -5.55 26.60
N MET A 69 -5.95 -6.80 26.28
CA MET A 69 -5.28 -7.58 25.23
C MET A 69 -5.49 -6.96 23.85
N TYR A 70 -6.70 -6.49 23.56
CA TYR A 70 -7.00 -5.75 22.33
C TYR A 70 -6.19 -4.46 22.24
N GLN A 71 -6.12 -3.66 23.31
CA GLN A 71 -5.36 -2.42 23.33
C GLN A 71 -3.86 -2.64 23.06
N ARG A 72 -3.26 -3.69 23.66
CA ARG A 72 -1.85 -4.06 23.39
C ARG A 72 -1.63 -4.44 21.93
N ARG A 73 -2.51 -5.27 21.35
CA ARG A 73 -2.43 -5.70 19.93
C ARG A 73 -2.62 -4.54 18.95
N ARG A 74 -3.58 -3.66 19.23
CA ARG A 74 -3.82 -2.43 18.46
C ARG A 74 -2.59 -1.52 18.47
N LEU A 75 -2.01 -1.28 19.64
CA LEU A 75 -0.80 -0.45 19.78
C LEU A 75 0.40 -1.05 19.03
N ALA A 76 0.62 -2.37 19.15
CA ALA A 76 1.67 -3.06 18.42
C ALA A 76 1.50 -2.95 16.90
N THR A 77 0.25 -3.06 16.41
CA THR A 77 -0.10 -2.89 15.01
C THR A 77 0.22 -1.49 14.50
N PHE A 78 -0.17 -0.45 15.24
CA PHE A 78 0.16 0.94 14.86
C PHE A 78 1.66 1.22 14.91
N LYS A 79 2.38 0.72 15.91
CA LYS A 79 3.85 0.84 15.97
C LYS A 79 4.52 0.16 14.78
N PHE A 80 4.04 -1.02 14.39
CA PHE A 80 4.49 -1.72 13.20
C PHE A 80 4.22 -0.88 11.94
N LEU A 81 2.96 -0.46 11.72
CA LEU A 81 2.58 0.34 10.55
C LEU A 81 3.35 1.65 10.45
N ALA A 82 3.56 2.36 11.55
CA ALA A 82 4.34 3.59 11.57
C ALA A 82 5.80 3.33 11.16
N LYS A 83 6.45 2.34 11.78
CA LYS A 83 7.85 2.01 11.46
C LYS A 83 8.00 1.59 10.00
N TRP A 84 7.15 0.70 9.51
CA TRP A 84 7.22 0.21 8.14
C TRP A 84 6.77 1.23 7.10
N GLY A 85 5.77 2.06 7.45
CA GLY A 85 5.33 3.18 6.62
C GLY A 85 6.44 4.20 6.41
N VAL A 86 7.20 4.53 7.46
CA VAL A 86 8.37 5.43 7.34
C VAL A 86 9.44 4.83 6.43
N ILE A 87 9.77 3.54 6.60
CA ILE A 87 10.76 2.85 5.75
C ILE A 87 10.30 2.86 4.28
N TYR A 88 9.03 2.54 4.04
CA TYR A 88 8.47 2.54 2.68
C TYR A 88 8.43 3.95 2.07
N ALA A 89 8.13 4.98 2.85
CA ALA A 89 8.13 6.37 2.38
C ALA A 89 9.54 6.80 1.93
N ILE A 90 10.58 6.47 2.71
CA ILE A 90 11.98 6.75 2.35
C ILE A 90 12.35 5.99 1.06
N TYR A 91 12.04 4.70 0.99
CA TYR A 91 12.25 3.88 -0.20
C TYR A 91 11.56 4.49 -1.43
N SER A 92 10.28 4.86 -1.29
CA SER A 92 9.49 5.42 -2.38
C SER A 92 10.06 6.74 -2.88
N PHE A 93 10.45 7.63 -1.97
CA PHE A 93 11.05 8.90 -2.34
C PHE A 93 12.35 8.74 -3.14
N ILE A 94 13.25 7.86 -2.67
CA ILE A 94 14.53 7.61 -3.34
C ILE A 94 14.29 7.01 -4.74
N VAL A 95 13.45 5.98 -4.84
CA VAL A 95 13.22 5.26 -6.10
C VAL A 95 12.49 6.14 -7.12
N GLN A 96 11.48 6.92 -6.69
CA GLN A 96 10.82 7.90 -7.58
C GLN A 96 11.82 8.90 -8.14
N THR A 97 12.69 9.45 -7.30
CA THR A 97 13.71 10.42 -7.72
C THR A 97 14.65 9.82 -8.78
N ILE A 98 15.07 8.56 -8.60
CA ILE A 98 15.93 7.87 -9.56
C ILE A 98 15.19 7.65 -10.88
N ILE A 99 13.95 7.14 -10.85
CA ILE A 99 13.18 6.86 -12.07
C ILE A 99 12.92 8.14 -12.86
N ASN A 100 12.48 9.21 -12.18
CA ASN A 100 12.23 10.50 -12.82
C ASN A 100 13.48 11.05 -13.51
N LYS A 101 14.65 10.89 -12.87
CA LYS A 101 15.93 11.32 -13.45
C LYS A 101 16.39 10.46 -14.63
N VAL A 102 16.08 9.16 -14.63
CA VAL A 102 16.45 8.23 -15.71
C VAL A 102 15.54 8.37 -16.93
N MET A 103 14.25 8.63 -16.71
CA MET A 103 13.25 8.73 -17.78
C MET A 103 13.08 10.14 -18.35
N ASP A 104 13.75 11.14 -17.77
CA ASP A 104 13.58 12.57 -18.11
C ASP A 104 12.11 13.02 -18.08
N ASP A 105 11.31 12.35 -17.24
CA ASP A 105 9.88 12.54 -17.08
C ASP A 105 9.58 12.70 -15.58
N GLY A 106 8.97 13.83 -15.21
CA GLY A 106 8.66 14.18 -13.82
C GLY A 106 7.63 13.25 -13.16
N ASP A 107 6.85 12.52 -13.96
CA ASP A 107 5.67 11.79 -13.49
C ASP A 107 5.79 10.28 -13.61
N ALA A 108 6.69 9.79 -14.46
CA ALA A 108 6.89 8.36 -14.68
C ALA A 108 7.19 7.59 -13.38
N GLY A 109 8.03 8.14 -12.49
CA GLY A 109 8.36 7.52 -11.22
C GLY A 109 7.16 7.35 -10.29
N PHE A 110 6.18 8.26 -10.32
CA PHE A 110 4.95 8.11 -9.56
C PHE A 110 4.15 6.88 -10.02
N PHE A 111 3.91 6.77 -11.33
CA PHE A 111 3.11 5.69 -11.90
C PHE A 111 3.80 4.33 -11.75
N VAL A 112 5.11 4.25 -11.99
CA VAL A 112 5.89 3.02 -11.80
C VAL A 112 5.85 2.58 -10.34
N MET A 113 5.95 3.52 -9.39
CA MET A 113 5.90 3.19 -7.97
C MET A 113 4.50 2.81 -7.49
N LYS A 114 3.44 3.35 -8.09
CA LYS A 114 2.07 2.91 -7.85
C LYS A 114 1.80 1.49 -8.35
N ALA A 115 2.32 1.13 -9.52
CA ALA A 115 2.11 -0.19 -10.12
C ALA A 115 3.00 -1.27 -9.49
N PHE A 116 4.28 -0.96 -9.26
CA PHE A 116 5.30 -1.96 -8.91
C PHE A 116 6.02 -1.72 -7.59
N GLY A 117 5.91 -0.53 -6.99
CA GLY A 117 6.72 -0.12 -5.83
C GLY A 117 6.57 -1.05 -4.62
N LEU A 118 5.37 -1.55 -4.34
CA LEU A 118 5.15 -2.49 -3.24
C LEU A 118 5.78 -3.86 -3.50
N TYR A 119 5.74 -4.36 -4.74
CA TYR A 119 6.33 -5.65 -5.10
C TYR A 119 7.85 -5.60 -5.03
N PHE A 120 8.46 -4.52 -5.56
CA PHE A 120 9.90 -4.32 -5.44
C PHE A 120 10.33 -4.14 -3.98
N PHE A 121 9.57 -3.41 -3.18
CA PHE A 121 9.85 -3.28 -1.76
C PHE A 121 9.80 -4.64 -1.04
N GLY A 122 8.76 -5.44 -1.29
CA GLY A 122 8.64 -6.79 -0.74
C GLY A 122 9.77 -7.72 -1.19
N PHE A 123 10.17 -7.63 -2.46
CA PHE A 123 11.31 -8.39 -3.01
C PHE A 123 12.64 -7.98 -2.37
N PHE A 124 12.90 -6.68 -2.21
CA PHE A 124 14.09 -6.18 -1.52
C PHE A 124 14.15 -6.65 -0.07
N LEU A 125 13.02 -6.59 0.66
CA LEU A 125 12.95 -7.12 2.02
C LEU A 125 13.20 -8.62 2.03
N PHE A 126 12.58 -9.37 1.11
CA PHE A 126 12.81 -10.80 0.99
C PHE A 126 14.29 -11.10 0.78
N LEU A 127 14.97 -10.39 -0.11
CA LEU A 127 16.42 -10.53 -0.31
C LEU A 127 17.20 -10.22 0.97
N VAL A 128 16.95 -9.07 1.60
CA VAL A 128 17.65 -8.65 2.83
C VAL A 128 17.50 -9.66 3.97
N PHE A 129 16.33 -10.31 4.11
CA PHE A 129 16.12 -11.31 5.17
C PHE A 129 16.54 -12.73 4.76
N SER A 130 16.45 -13.08 3.48
CA SER A 130 16.76 -14.44 2.99
C SER A 130 18.25 -14.64 2.74
N ILE A 131 18.97 -13.61 2.31
CA ILE A 131 20.40 -13.69 1.99
C ILE A 131 21.25 -14.05 3.24
N PRO A 132 21.10 -13.40 4.41
CA PRO A 132 21.84 -13.77 5.62
C PRO A 132 21.51 -15.19 6.10
N TRP A 133 20.27 -15.65 5.91
CA TRP A 133 19.86 -17.01 6.23
C TRP A 133 20.51 -18.03 5.29
N LEU A 134 20.58 -17.74 3.99
CA LEU A 134 21.28 -18.56 3.00
C LEU A 134 22.78 -18.64 3.30
N PHE A 135 23.43 -17.52 3.60
CA PHE A 135 24.85 -17.47 3.93
C PHE A 135 25.19 -18.20 5.24
N ARG A 136 24.32 -18.17 6.26
CA ARG A 136 24.49 -18.99 7.47
C ARG A 136 24.36 -20.49 7.22
N ARG A 137 23.58 -20.90 6.22
CA ARG A 137 23.44 -22.31 5.82
C ARG A 137 24.60 -22.81 4.96
N LEU A 138 25.18 -21.92 4.16
CA LEU A 138 26.29 -22.21 3.25
C LEU A 138 27.67 -22.00 3.87
N SER A 139 27.76 -21.27 4.99
CA SER A 139 28.99 -21.18 5.79
C SER A 139 29.30 -22.55 6.38
N PRO A 140 30.43 -23.19 6.04
CA PRO A 140 30.91 -24.36 6.76
C PRO A 140 31.05 -23.96 8.23
N ARG A 141 30.57 -24.79 9.15
CA ARG A 141 30.96 -24.67 10.56
C ARG A 141 32.45 -25.01 10.62
N SER A 142 33.31 -23.99 10.59
CA SER A 142 34.71 -24.09 11.01
C SER A 142 34.78 -23.91 12.52
#